data_AF-A0A7J8VM77-F1
#
_entry.id   AF-A0A7J8VM77-F1
#
_cell.length_a   1.000
_cell.length_b   1.000
_cell.length_c   1.000
_cell.angle_alpha   90.00
_cell.angle_beta   90.00
_cell.angle_gamma   90.00
#
_symmetry.space_group_name_H-M   'P 1'
#
loop_
_entity.id
_entity.type
_entity.pdbx_description
1 polymer ?
#
loop_
_entity_poly.entity_id
_entity_poly.type
_entity_poly.pdbx_seq_one_letter_code
_entity_poly.pdbx_strand_id
1 'polypeptide(L)'
;MDVTDSLGKAWTFIGTFYANPEVGKYVSIKWPQFSSEKELKANDEVIFTERPQREGEAPWKKFNVVIKRKIRLFGQDIWGELKV
;
A
#
# COMPACT_ATOMS: atom_id res chain seq x y z
N MET A 1 -7.31 1.37 8.30
CA MET A 1 -6.01 0.68 8.19
C MET A 1 -4.94 1.75 8.29
N ASP A 2 -4.15 1.71 9.35
CA ASP A 2 -3.11 2.71 9.57
C ASP A 2 -1.79 2.21 9.01
N VAL A 3 -1.22 3.01 8.11
CA VAL A 3 -0.02 2.67 7.37
C VAL A 3 0.99 3.81 7.40
N THR A 4 2.26 3.48 7.24
CA THR A 4 3.34 4.45 7.11
C THR A 4 4.10 4.15 5.83
N ASP A 5 4.35 5.17 5.02
CA ASP A 5 5.10 4.99 3.79
C ASP A 5 6.61 4.95 4.03
N SER A 6 7.36 4.73 2.95
CA SER A 6 8.82 4.68 2.95
C SER A 6 9.52 5.97 3.35
N LEU A 7 8.81 7.10 3.39
CA LEU A 7 9.30 8.40 3.84
C LEU A 7 8.90 8.70 5.30
N GLY A 8 8.22 7.76 5.97
CA GLY A 8 7.76 7.92 7.34
C GLY A 8 6.44 8.68 7.48
N LYS A 9 5.79 9.07 6.38
CA LYS A 9 4.49 9.76 6.44
C LYS A 9 3.39 8.75 6.78
N ALA A 10 2.56 9.12 7.75
CA ALA A 10 1.43 8.31 8.20
C ALA A 10 0.19 8.54 7.32
N TRP A 11 -0.56 7.47 7.11
CA TRP A 11 -1.77 7.44 6.32
C TRP A 11 -2.81 6.55 7.01
N THR A 12 -4.08 6.91 6.89
CA THR A 12 -5.20 6.09 7.36
C THR A 12 -6.12 5.81 6.16
N PHE A 13 -6.24 4.54 5.80
CA PHE A 13 -7.11 4.10 4.71
C PHE A 13 -8.42 3.52 5.23
N ILE A 14 -9.51 3.83 4.55
CA ILE A 14 -10.83 3.26 4.84
C ILE A 14 -10.97 1.99 4.00
N GLY A 15 -11.01 0.85 4.69
CA GLY A 15 -11.26 -0.46 4.08
C GLY A 15 -12.69 -0.91 4.34
N THR A 16 -13.34 -1.48 3.33
CA THR A 16 -14.63 -2.15 3.46
C THR A 16 -14.48 -3.60 3.02
N PHE A 17 -14.91 -4.53 3.86
CA PHE A 17 -14.86 -5.96 3.58
C PHE A 17 -16.16 -6.39 2.91
N TYR A 18 -16.03 -7.17 1.86
CA TYR A 18 -17.14 -7.71 1.10
C TYR A 18 -17.05 -9.23 1.03
N ALA A 19 -18.21 -9.87 0.95
CA ALA A 19 -18.35 -11.27 0.59
C ALA A 19 -19.30 -11.34 -0.61
N ASN A 20 -18.80 -11.81 -1.74
CA ASN A 20 -19.57 -12.00 -2.96
C ASN A 20 -19.54 -13.49 -3.35
N PRO A 21 -20.67 -14.11 -3.71
CA PRO A 21 -20.71 -15.53 -4.06
C PRO A 21 -19.85 -15.94 -5.25
N GLU A 22 -19.63 -15.04 -6.22
CA GLU A 22 -18.88 -15.31 -7.46
C GLU A 22 -17.38 -15.02 -7.30
N VAL A 23 -17.04 -13.93 -6.61
CA VAL A 23 -15.65 -13.43 -6.48
C VAL A 23 -15.00 -13.89 -5.16
N GLY A 24 -15.79 -14.33 -4.19
CA GLY A 24 -15.34 -14.67 -2.84
C GLY A 24 -15.24 -13.46 -1.91
N LYS A 25 -14.34 -13.54 -0.92
CA LYS A 25 -14.09 -12.46 0.05
C LYS A 25 -13.06 -11.49 -0.50
N TYR A 26 -13.37 -10.20 -0.52
CA TYR A 26 -12.45 -9.16 -0.96
C TYR A 26 -12.54 -7.91 -0.08
N VAL A 27 -11.52 -7.06 -0.14
CA VAL A 27 -11.49 -5.77 0.54
C VAL A 27 -11.43 -4.66 -0.51
N SER A 28 -12.27 -3.64 -0.36
CA SER A 28 -12.14 -2.38 -1.10
C SER A 28 -11.46 -1.36 -0.20
N ILE A 29 -10.37 -0.77 -0.67
CA ILE A 29 -9.59 0.23 0.07
C ILE A 29 -9.73 1.57 -0.65
N LYS A 30 -10.23 2.58 0.06
CA LYS A 30 -10.32 3.95 -0.44
C LYS A 30 -9.06 4.73 -0.04
N TRP A 31 -8.32 5.21 -1.03
CA TRP A 31 -7.06 5.93 -0.83
C TRP A 31 -6.81 7.09 -1.85
N PRO A 32 -7.81 7.87 -2.29
CA PRO A 32 -7.67 8.79 -3.42
C PRO A 32 -6.56 9.86 -3.21
N GLN A 33 -6.42 10.37 -1.99
CA GLN A 33 -5.37 11.32 -1.63
C GLN A 33 -3.98 10.68 -1.74
N PHE A 34 -3.81 9.48 -1.20
CA PHE A 34 -2.56 8.72 -1.32
C PHE A 34 -2.21 8.44 -2.77
N SER A 35 -3.16 7.99 -3.60
CA SER A 35 -2.90 7.73 -5.01
C SER A 35 -2.51 8.98 -5.79
N SER A 36 -3.10 10.13 -5.45
CA SER A 36 -2.78 11.40 -6.09
C SER A 36 -1.39 11.90 -5.67
N GLU A 37 -1.10 11.91 -4.37
CA GLU A 37 0.16 12.43 -3.83
C GLU A 37 1.36 11.54 -4.19
N LYS A 38 1.16 10.21 -4.23
CA LYS A 38 2.20 9.26 -4.66
C LYS A 38 2.25 9.05 -6.17
N GLU A 39 1.44 9.79 -6.92
CA GLU A 39 1.32 9.70 -8.37
C GLU A 39 1.20 8.26 -8.87
N LEU A 40 0.35 7.46 -8.23
CA LEU A 40 0.18 6.05 -8.59
C LEU A 40 -0.26 5.90 -10.04
N LYS A 41 0.33 4.92 -10.73
CA LYS A 41 0.05 4.58 -12.12
C LYS A 41 -0.45 3.15 -12.20
N ALA A 42 -1.17 2.85 -13.29
CA ALA A 42 -1.53 1.48 -13.60
C ALA A 42 -0.27 0.60 -13.62
N ASN A 43 -0.38 -0.59 -13.02
CA ASN A 43 0.68 -1.59 -12.86
C ASN A 43 1.77 -1.25 -11.83
N ASP A 44 1.62 -0.20 -11.03
CA ASP A 44 2.42 -0.09 -9.81
C ASP A 44 2.04 -1.21 -8.82
N GLU A 45 3.04 -1.77 -8.17
CA GLU A 45 2.83 -2.68 -7.05
C GLU A 45 2.76 -1.89 -5.76
N VAL A 46 1.63 -1.97 -5.06
CA VAL A 46 1.47 -1.38 -3.72
C VAL A 46 1.49 -2.51 -2.70
N ILE A 47 2.55 -2.55 -1.90
CA ILE A 47 2.85 -3.65 -0.99
C ILE A 47 2.62 -3.19 0.45
N PHE A 48 1.78 -3.92 1.17
CA PHE A 48 1.52 -3.70 2.59
C PHE A 48 2.22 -4.76 3.43
N THR A 49 3.02 -4.33 4.40
CA THR A 49 3.73 -5.24 5.31
C THR A 49 3.33 -4.93 6.73
N GLU A 50 2.85 -5.92 7.48
CA GLU A 50 2.55 -5.78 8.90
C GLU A 50 3.84 -5.45 9.68
N ARG A 51 3.78 -4.45 10.56
CA ARG A 51 4.89 -4.11 11.44
C ARG A 51 4.89 -5.06 12.65
N PRO A 52 6.07 -5.47 13.14
CA PRO A 52 6.16 -6.19 14.40
C PRO A 52 5.57 -5.33 15.52
N GLN A 53 4.68 -5.91 16.32
CA GLN A 53 4.11 -5.24 17.48
C GLN A 53 5.19 -5.16 18.57
N ARG A 54 5.48 -3.95 19.06
CA ARG A 54 6.40 -3.72 20.18
C ARG A 54 5.64 -3.71 21.50
N GLU A 55 6.28 -4.09 22.60
CA GLU A 55 5.71 -3.96 23.94
C GLU A 55 5.30 -2.50 24.21
N GLY A 56 4.07 -2.31 24.71
CA GLY A 56 3.50 -0.99 24.99
C GLY A 56 2.83 -0.30 23.80
N GLU A 57 2.85 -0.88 22.59
CA GLU A 57 2.06 -0.36 21.48
C GLU A 57 0.59 -0.78 21.56
N ALA A 58 -0.29 0.10 21.07
CA ALA A 58 -1.71 -0.16 20.99
C ALA A 58 -2.04 -1.48 20.24
N PRO A 59 -3.17 -2.13 20.56
CA PRO A 59 -3.49 -3.46 20.05
C PRO A 59 -3.81 -3.52 18.55
N TRP A 60 -3.85 -2.39 17.85
CA TRP A 60 -4.14 -2.34 16.43
C TRP A 60 -2.90 -2.61 15.57
N LYS A 61 -3.08 -3.46 14.55
CA LYS A 61 -2.05 -3.75 13.54
C LYS A 61 -1.68 -2.48 12.77
N LYS A 62 -0.39 -2.15 12.74
CA LYS A 62 0.18 -1.08 11.93
C LYS A 62 0.90 -1.68 10.74
N PHE A 63 0.87 -1.01 9.60
CA PHE A 63 1.51 -1.51 8.38
C PHE A 63 2.53 -0.50 7.82
N ASN A 64 3.52 -1.01 7.11
CA ASN A 64 4.28 -0.24 6.13
C ASN A 64 3.59 -0.35 4.78
N VAL A 65 3.67 0.72 3.98
CA VAL A 65 3.31 0.69 2.56
C VAL A 65 4.53 1.07 1.72
N VAL A 66 4.82 0.25 0.71
CA VAL A 66 5.89 0.47 -0.26
C VAL A 66 5.29 0.40 -1.66
N ILE A 67 5.69 1.33 -2.52
CA ILE A 67 5.26 1.35 -3.92
C ILE A 67 6.45 0.94 -4.77
N LYS A 68 6.28 -0.07 -5.61
CA LYS A 68 7.25 -0.41 -6.65
C LYS A 68 6.69 -0.08 -8.02
N ARG A 69 7.52 0.56 -8.84
CA ARG A 69 7.20 0.89 -10.22
C ARG A 69 8.14 0.18 -11.16
N LYS A 70 7.55 -0.43 -12.19
CA LYS A 70 8.28 -1.00 -13.31
C LYS A 70 8.67 0.13 -14.28
N ILE A 71 9.95 0.21 -14.61
CA ILE A 71 10.47 1.10 -15.65
C ILE A 71 11.21 0.27 -16.70
N ARG A 72 11.20 0.74 -17.96
CA ARG A 72 11.92 0.09 -19.05
C ARG A 72 13.14 0.92 -19.43
N LEU A 73 14.33 0.37 -19.21
CA LEU A 73 15.60 1.00 -19.57
C LEU A 73 16.42 0.01 -20.40
N PHE A 74 17.01 0.47 -21.51
CA PHE A 74 17.81 -0.38 -22.40
C PHE A 74 17.11 -1.67 -22.86
N GLY A 75 15.79 -1.59 -23.07
CA GLY A 75 14.96 -2.74 -23.45
C GLY A 75 14.63 -3.71 -22.32
N GLN A 76 15.22 -3.54 -21.13
CA GLN A 76 15.02 -4.37 -19.95
C GLN A 76 14.04 -3.75 -18.96
N ASP A 77 13.34 -4.61 -18.24
CA ASP A 77 12.40 -4.24 -17.20
C ASP A 77 13.10 -4.19 -15.84
N ILE A 78 12.99 -3.05 -15.16
CA ILE A 78 13.61 -2.80 -13.85
C ILE A 78 12.52 -2.36 -12.88
N TRP A 79 12.56 -2.91 -11.66
CA TRP A 79 11.66 -2.52 -10.57
C TRP A 79 12.38 -1.57 -9.62
N GLY A 80 11.83 -0.38 -9.44
CA GLY A 80 12.33 0.61 -8.48
C GLY A 80 11.30 0.88 -7.39
N GLU A 81 11.77 1.09 -6.16
CA GLU A 81 10.93 1.67 -5.12
C GLU A 81 10.68 3.16 -5.44
N LEU A 82 9.42 3.56 -5.39
CA LEU A 82 9.02 4.94 -5.61
C LEU A 82 9.14 5.73 -4.30
N LYS A 83 10.02 6.74 -4.29
CA LYS A 83 10.25 7.66 -3.17
C LYS A 83 9.68 9.05 -3.51
N VAL A 84 8.37 9.15 -3.62
CA VAL A 84 7.60 10.42 -3.58
C VAL A 84 6.66 10.38 -2.39
#